data_AF-A0A4Q3FYV6-F1
#
_entry.id   AF-A0A4Q3FYV6-F1
#
_cell.length_a   1.000
_cell.length_b   1.000
_cell.length_c   1.000
_cell.angle_alpha   90.00
_cell.angle_beta   90.00
_cell.angle_gamma   90.00
#
_symmetry.space_group_name_H-M   'P 1'
#
loop_
_entity.id
_entity.type
_entity.pdbx_description
1 polymer ?
#
loop_
_entity_poly.entity_id
_entity_poly.type
_entity_poly.pdbx_seq_one_letter_code
_entity_poly.pdbx_strand_id
1 'polypeptide(L)'
;LSGDGGFTMMMGDFISLTQLGLPLKVIVFNNGSLGFVAMEMKASGFIDTGTDLKNPDFAAMATAMGVTSFRVEDSDDLEPALTQALACPGPALVDVVIASQELVIPPSIKLEQAKGFGLYVLKAVMNGRGDEVLDLALTNL
;
A
#
# COMPACT_ATOMS: atom_id res chain seq x y z
N LEU A 1 -2.06 -1.90 -12.01
CA LEU A 1 -1.92 -1.24 -10.71
C LEU A 1 -2.54 -2.15 -9.65
N SER A 2 -1.90 -2.32 -8.50
CA SER A 2 -2.42 -3.15 -7.40
C SER A 2 -1.95 -2.58 -6.06
N GLY A 3 -2.74 -2.78 -4.99
CA GLY A 3 -2.19 -2.73 -3.63
C GLY A 3 -1.36 -3.98 -3.34
N ASP A 4 -0.47 -3.90 -2.36
CA ASP A 4 0.31 -5.02 -1.80
C ASP A 4 -0.56 -6.20 -1.32
N GLY A 5 -1.67 -5.93 -0.63
CA GLY A 5 -2.62 -6.96 -0.20
C GLY A 5 -3.26 -7.69 -1.38
N GLY A 6 -3.70 -6.96 -2.41
CA GLY A 6 -4.25 -7.55 -3.62
C GLY A 6 -3.22 -8.31 -4.44
N PHE A 7 -1.98 -7.81 -4.49
CA PHE A 7 -0.89 -8.46 -5.20
C PHE A 7 -0.50 -9.79 -4.53
N THR A 8 -0.41 -9.80 -3.20
CA THR A 8 -0.05 -10.99 -2.42
C THR A 8 -1.12 -12.09 -2.46
N MET A 9 -2.41 -11.75 -2.65
CA MET A 9 -3.49 -12.74 -2.79
C MET A 9 -3.27 -13.74 -3.93
N MET A 10 -2.68 -13.30 -5.05
CA MET A 10 -2.45 -14.13 -6.25
C MET A 10 -1.01 -14.02 -6.76
N MET A 11 -0.04 -13.79 -5.85
CA MET A 11 1.37 -13.58 -6.21
C MET A 11 1.99 -14.76 -6.97
N GLY A 12 1.46 -15.98 -6.78
CA GLY A 12 1.91 -17.16 -7.53
C GLY A 12 1.76 -17.02 -9.05
N ASP A 13 0.75 -16.31 -9.53
CA ASP A 13 0.52 -16.09 -10.97
C ASP A 13 1.52 -15.12 -11.58
N PHE A 14 2.27 -14.36 -10.77
CA PHE A 14 3.26 -13.40 -11.27
C PHE A 14 4.36 -14.08 -12.10
N ILE A 15 4.70 -15.35 -11.81
CA ILE A 15 5.65 -16.14 -12.60
C ILE A 15 5.18 -16.36 -14.05
N SER A 16 3.87 -16.29 -14.30
CA SER A 16 3.31 -16.46 -15.64
C SER A 16 3.79 -15.38 -16.60
N LEU A 17 4.16 -14.19 -16.11
CA LEU A 17 4.66 -13.10 -16.94
C LEU A 17 5.91 -13.51 -17.71
N THR A 18 6.83 -14.22 -17.06
CA THR A 18 8.05 -14.71 -17.71
C THR A 18 7.81 -15.98 -18.49
N GLN A 19 6.99 -16.91 -17.98
CA GLN A 19 6.67 -18.16 -18.68
C GLN A 19 5.96 -17.94 -20.02
N LEU A 20 5.10 -16.92 -20.10
CA LEU A 20 4.29 -16.61 -21.28
C LEU A 20 4.87 -15.44 -22.10
N GLY A 21 5.97 -14.83 -21.64
CA GLY A 21 6.58 -13.67 -22.31
C GLY A 21 5.66 -12.44 -22.38
N LEU A 22 4.84 -12.22 -21.35
CA LEU A 22 3.86 -11.13 -21.33
C LEU A 22 4.51 -9.81 -20.88
N PRO A 23 4.44 -8.73 -21.66
CA PRO A 23 5.10 -7.46 -21.35
C PRO A 23 4.30 -6.58 -20.37
N LEU A 24 3.73 -7.18 -19.32
CA LEU A 24 2.93 -6.43 -18.34
C LEU A 24 3.80 -5.58 -17.42
N LYS A 25 3.28 -4.40 -17.08
CA LYS A 25 3.87 -3.46 -16.13
C LYS A 25 3.04 -3.48 -14.85
N VAL A 26 3.60 -4.05 -13.80
CA VAL A 26 2.93 -4.16 -12.50
C VAL A 26 3.46 -3.06 -11.61
N ILE A 27 2.57 -2.25 -11.06
CA ILE A 27 2.92 -1.23 -10.07
C ILE A 27 2.16 -1.62 -8.80
N VAL A 28 2.92 -1.84 -7.74
CA VAL A 28 2.42 -2.23 -6.42
C VAL A 28 2.51 -1.02 -5.50
N PHE A 29 1.38 -0.63 -4.93
CA PHE A 29 1.32 0.34 -3.83
C PHE A 29 1.53 -0.41 -2.53
N ASN A 30 2.71 -0.27 -1.95
CA ASN A 30 3.18 -1.01 -0.79
C ASN A 30 3.09 -0.11 0.44
N ASN A 31 1.94 -0.17 1.11
CA ASN A 31 1.67 0.58 2.33
C ASN A 31 1.72 -0.31 3.58
N GLY A 32 1.95 -1.63 3.42
CA GLY A 32 1.99 -2.58 4.52
C GLY A 32 0.64 -2.80 5.18
N SER A 33 -0.49 -2.51 4.52
CA SER A 33 -1.81 -2.58 5.15
C SER A 33 -2.96 -2.85 4.19
N LEU A 34 -4.00 -3.54 4.66
CA LEU A 34 -5.32 -3.57 4.04
C LEU A 34 -6.05 -2.23 4.25
N GLY A 35 -5.56 -1.17 3.61
CA GLY A 35 -5.88 0.22 3.94
C GLY A 35 -7.37 0.58 3.98
N PHE A 36 -8.17 0.08 3.03
CA PHE A 36 -9.62 0.30 3.05
C PHE A 36 -10.32 -0.34 4.24
N VAL A 37 -9.93 -1.57 4.59
CA VAL A 37 -10.49 -2.30 5.75
C VAL A 37 -10.10 -1.59 7.05
N ALA A 38 -8.83 -1.19 7.16
CA ALA A 38 -8.36 -0.41 8.31
C ALA A 38 -9.12 0.91 8.46
N MET A 39 -9.33 1.63 7.35
CA MET A 39 -10.09 2.88 7.34
C MET A 39 -11.55 2.68 7.77
N GLU A 40 -12.25 1.66 7.27
CA GLU A 40 -13.63 1.37 7.67
C GLU A 40 -13.75 1.03 9.16
N MET A 41 -12.79 0.28 9.72
CA MET A 41 -12.73 -0.02 11.15
C MET A 41 -12.53 1.26 11.97
N LYS A 42 -11.55 2.10 11.59
CA LYS A 42 -11.27 3.39 12.26
C LYS A 42 -12.46 4.35 12.18
N ALA A 43 -13.10 4.46 11.02
CA ALA A 43 -14.30 5.25 10.80
C ALA A 43 -15.51 4.76 11.62
N SER A 44 -15.53 3.46 11.95
CA SER A 44 -16.52 2.84 12.84
C SER A 44 -16.14 2.92 14.32
N GLY A 45 -15.00 3.54 14.66
CA GLY A 45 -14.52 3.70 16.03
C GLY A 45 -13.89 2.45 16.65
N PHE A 46 -13.46 1.50 15.81
CA PHE A 46 -12.66 0.35 16.25
C PHE A 46 -11.17 0.64 16.14
N ILE A 47 -10.40 -0.06 16.97
CA ILE A 47 -8.98 -0.27 16.71
C ILE A 47 -8.90 -1.30 15.59
N ASP A 48 -8.20 -0.98 14.51
CA ASP A 48 -7.99 -1.89 13.38
C ASP A 48 -7.25 -3.16 13.83
N THR A 49 -7.59 -4.29 13.23
CA THR A 49 -7.07 -5.61 13.61
C THR A 49 -7.04 -6.51 12.38
N GLY A 50 -5.92 -7.23 12.18
CA GLY A 50 -5.76 -8.13 11.03
C GLY A 50 -5.59 -7.41 9.70
N THR A 51 -5.24 -6.12 9.74
CA THR A 51 -5.03 -5.27 8.57
C THR A 51 -3.56 -5.07 8.24
N ASP A 52 -2.65 -5.30 9.18
CA ASP A 52 -1.22 -5.12 8.97
C ASP A 52 -0.63 -6.24 8.13
N LEU A 53 0.21 -5.88 7.16
CA LEU A 53 0.88 -6.78 6.26
C LEU A 53 2.38 -6.75 6.50
N LYS A 54 2.97 -7.93 6.66
CA LYS A 54 4.43 -8.09 6.65
C LYS A 54 4.89 -8.47 5.24
N ASN A 55 5.12 -7.45 4.43
CA ASN A 55 5.51 -7.65 3.04
C ASN A 55 6.99 -8.05 2.90
N PRO A 56 7.33 -8.90 1.90
CA PRO A 56 8.70 -9.03 1.42
C PRO A 56 9.11 -7.79 0.60
N ASP A 57 10.37 -7.73 0.19
CA ASP A 57 10.78 -6.85 -0.90
C ASP A 57 10.22 -7.39 -2.24
N PHE A 58 9.16 -6.76 -2.75
CA PHE A 58 8.51 -7.21 -3.97
C PHE A 58 9.39 -6.97 -5.21
N ALA A 59 10.25 -5.95 -5.19
CA ALA A 59 11.20 -5.72 -6.26
C ALA A 59 12.25 -6.84 -6.30
N ALA A 60 12.83 -7.21 -5.15
CA ALA A 60 13.77 -8.33 -5.08
C ALA A 60 13.13 -9.66 -5.49
N MET A 61 11.88 -9.90 -5.07
CA MET A 61 11.10 -11.06 -5.48
C MET A 61 10.91 -11.10 -7.02
N ALA A 62 10.54 -9.97 -7.62
CA ALA A 62 10.36 -9.88 -9.07
C ALA A 62 11.67 -10.13 -9.83
N THR A 63 12.80 -9.59 -9.35
CA THR A 63 14.13 -9.89 -9.89
C THR A 63 14.41 -11.40 -9.85
N ALA A 64 14.11 -12.07 -8.74
CA ALA A 64 14.31 -13.53 -8.61
C ALA A 64 13.44 -14.36 -9.58
N MET A 65 12.30 -13.81 -10.03
CA MET A 65 11.43 -14.44 -11.03
C MET A 65 11.82 -14.10 -12.48
N GLY A 66 12.91 -13.36 -12.69
CA GLY A 66 13.39 -12.94 -14.01
C GLY A 66 12.64 -11.73 -14.59
N VAL A 67 12.00 -10.93 -13.74
CA VAL A 67 11.29 -9.71 -14.13
C VAL A 67 12.14 -8.49 -13.72
N THR A 68 12.34 -7.55 -14.65
CA THR A 68 12.98 -6.27 -14.34
C THR A 68 12.18 -5.55 -13.26
N SER A 69 12.82 -5.06 -12.21
CA SER A 69 12.10 -4.41 -11.13
C SER A 69 12.79 -3.18 -10.58
N PHE A 70 11.96 -2.30 -10.00
CA PHE A 70 12.35 -1.05 -9.38
C PHE A 70 11.68 -0.98 -8.01
N ARG A 71 12.41 -0.51 -7.02
CA ARG A 71 11.89 -0.20 -5.69
C ARG A 71 11.99 1.30 -5.50
N VAL A 72 10.87 1.93 -5.13
CA VAL A 72 10.75 3.36 -4.90
C VAL A 72 10.43 3.57 -3.43
N GLU A 73 11.36 4.17 -2.69
CA GLU A 73 11.19 4.53 -1.28
C GLU A 73 11.21 6.05 -1.07
N ASP A 74 11.65 6.81 -2.06
CA ASP A 74 11.63 8.27 -2.11
C ASP A 74 10.77 8.75 -3.28
N SER A 75 10.03 9.84 -3.08
CA SER A 75 9.18 10.44 -4.12
C SER A 75 9.97 10.89 -5.34
N ASP A 76 11.22 11.33 -5.17
CA ASP A 76 12.06 11.81 -6.27
C ASP A 76 12.46 10.66 -7.24
N ASP A 77 12.41 9.41 -6.77
CA ASP A 77 12.73 8.22 -7.57
C ASP A 77 11.53 7.69 -8.37
N LEU A 78 10.31 8.19 -8.10
CA LEU A 78 9.08 7.67 -8.70
C LEU A 78 9.03 7.88 -10.22
N GLU A 79 9.22 9.11 -10.68
CA GLU A 79 9.20 9.43 -12.12
C GLU A 79 10.31 8.66 -12.87
N PRO A 80 11.58 8.68 -12.43
CA PRO A 80 12.64 7.87 -13.02
C PRO A 80 12.31 6.37 -13.10
N ALA A 81 11.76 5.77 -12.03
CA ALA A 81 11.42 4.35 -11.99
C ALA A 81 10.29 4.00 -12.97
N LEU A 82 9.24 4.83 -13.03
CA LEU A 82 8.12 4.63 -13.96
C LEU A 82 8.58 4.76 -15.41
N THR A 83 9.39 5.78 -15.74
CA THR A 83 9.94 5.95 -17.10
C THR A 83 10.75 4.72 -17.51
N GLN A 84 11.63 4.22 -16.64
CA GLN A 84 12.44 3.04 -16.92
C GLN A 84 11.60 1.76 -17.06
N ALA A 85 10.63 1.54 -16.17
CA ALA A 85 9.75 0.37 -16.22
C ALA A 85 8.90 0.32 -17.51
N LEU A 86 8.38 1.47 -17.94
CA LEU A 86 7.61 1.61 -19.18
C LEU A 86 8.47 1.42 -20.42
N ALA A 87 9.73 1.86 -20.41
CA ALA A 87 10.68 1.70 -21.51
C ALA A 87 11.28 0.28 -21.60
N CYS A 88 11.24 -0.50 -20.50
CA CYS A 88 11.82 -1.83 -20.46
C CYS A 88 11.10 -2.80 -21.42
N PRO A 89 11.80 -3.55 -22.27
CA PRO A 89 11.20 -4.65 -23.02
C PRO A 89 10.80 -5.80 -22.07
N GLY A 90 9.64 -6.43 -22.29
CA GLY A 90 9.15 -7.52 -21.44
C GLY A 90 8.47 -7.03 -20.15
N PRO A 91 8.21 -7.94 -19.19
CA PRO A 91 7.53 -7.58 -17.96
C PRO A 91 8.40 -6.69 -17.06
N ALA A 92 7.76 -5.83 -16.28
CA ALA A 92 8.43 -5.07 -15.22
C ALA A 92 7.55 -4.89 -13.99
N LEU A 93 8.18 -4.79 -12.81
CA LEU A 93 7.51 -4.47 -11.54
C LEU A 93 8.09 -3.20 -10.90
N VAL A 94 7.23 -2.31 -10.44
CA VAL A 94 7.60 -1.16 -9.61
C VAL A 94 6.95 -1.35 -8.24
N ASP A 95 7.76 -1.58 -7.22
CA ASP A 95 7.35 -1.62 -5.81
C ASP A 95 7.45 -0.19 -5.25
N VAL A 96 6.30 0.47 -5.08
CA VAL A 96 6.23 1.85 -4.58
C VAL A 96 5.86 1.80 -3.11
N VAL A 97 6.84 2.03 -2.25
CA VAL A 97 6.63 2.15 -0.81
C VAL A 97 5.95 3.49 -0.55
N ILE A 98 4.73 3.43 -0.02
CA ILE A 98 3.94 4.61 0.31
C ILE A 98 3.62 4.61 1.81
N ALA A 99 3.16 5.75 2.32
CA ALA A 99 2.81 5.86 3.73
C ALA A 99 1.66 4.90 4.09
N SER A 100 1.83 4.19 5.22
CA SER A 100 0.84 3.24 5.73
C SER A 100 -0.49 3.88 6.12
N GLN A 101 -0.50 5.19 6.38
CA GLN A 101 -1.61 5.92 6.96
C GLN A 101 -2.16 7.03 6.07
N GLU A 102 -2.19 6.82 4.76
CA GLU A 102 -2.98 7.69 3.89
C GLU A 102 -4.47 7.54 4.20
N LEU A 103 -5.11 8.66 4.54
CA LEU A 103 -6.57 8.72 4.64
C LEU A 103 -7.13 8.64 3.24
N VAL A 104 -7.74 7.50 2.89
CA VAL A 104 -8.70 7.48 1.79
C VAL A 104 -9.95 8.22 2.27
N ILE A 105 -9.94 9.55 2.13
CA ILE A 105 -11.07 10.40 2.51
C ILE A 105 -12.24 10.05 1.57
N PRO A 106 -13.35 9.47 2.07
CA PRO A 106 -14.51 9.26 1.24
C PRO A 106 -15.04 10.63 0.76
N PRO A 107 -15.55 10.73 -0.48
CA PRO A 107 -16.00 12.00 -1.06
C PRO A 107 -17.13 12.70 -0.28
N SER A 108 -17.74 12.02 0.70
CA SER A 108 -18.64 12.62 1.67
C SER A 108 -18.30 12.12 3.07
N ILE A 109 -17.92 13.03 3.97
CA ILE A 109 -17.78 12.74 5.41
C ILE A 109 -19.17 12.84 6.03
N LYS A 110 -19.74 11.70 6.46
CA LYS A 110 -20.98 11.71 7.24
C LYS A 110 -20.66 12.06 8.70
N LEU A 111 -21.58 12.75 9.37
CA LEU A 111 -21.42 13.14 10.78
C LEU A 111 -21.11 11.94 11.71
N GLU A 112 -21.66 10.75 11.40
CA GLU A 112 -21.40 9.53 12.16
C GLU A 112 -19.96 9.00 11.97
N GLN A 113 -19.37 9.16 10.78
CA GLN A 113 -17.96 8.78 10.54
C GLN A 113 -17.00 9.70 11.28
N ALA A 114 -17.33 11.01 11.38
CA ALA A 114 -16.55 11.95 12.17
C ALA A 114 -16.57 11.59 13.67
N LYS A 115 -17.74 11.17 14.19
CA LYS A 115 -17.85 10.68 15.58
C LYS A 115 -17.07 9.38 15.80
N GLY A 116 -17.18 8.42 14.88
CA GLY A 116 -16.47 7.15 14.95
C GLY A 116 -14.96 7.35 14.91
N PHE A 117 -14.46 8.23 14.04
CA PHE A 117 -13.06 8.59 13.98
C PHE A 117 -12.55 9.24 15.28
N GLY A 118 -13.33 10.15 15.87
CA GLY A 118 -13.02 10.72 17.18
C GLY A 118 -12.94 9.66 18.30
N LEU A 119 -13.81 8.65 18.25
CA LEU A 119 -13.76 7.51 19.17
C LEU A 119 -12.51 6.64 18.95
N TYR A 120 -12.12 6.41 17.69
CA TYR A 120 -10.87 5.73 17.35
C TYR A 120 -9.67 6.45 17.96
N VAL A 121 -9.54 7.77 17.76
CA VAL A 121 -8.44 8.56 18.31
C VAL A 121 -8.35 8.41 19.83
N LEU A 122 -9.48 8.51 20.54
CA LEU A 122 -9.51 8.31 21.99
C LEU A 122 -9.03 6.90 22.38
N LYS A 123 -9.55 5.86 21.71
CA LYS A 123 -9.17 4.47 22.00
C LYS A 123 -7.70 4.20 21.65
N ALA A 124 -7.17 4.75 20.57
CA ALA A 124 -5.80 4.55 20.13
C ALA A 124 -4.83 5.09 21.18
N VAL A 125 -5.07 6.32 21.67
CA VAL A 125 -4.29 6.92 22.77
C VAL A 125 -4.38 6.07 24.04
N MET A 126 -5.59 5.63 24.44
CA MET A 126 -5.76 4.78 25.63
C MET A 126 -5.05 3.43 25.52
N ASN A 127 -4.90 2.89 24.32
CA ASN A 127 -4.22 1.61 24.06
C ASN A 127 -2.72 1.79 23.72
N GLY A 128 -2.15 2.99 23.87
CA GLY A 128 -0.74 3.25 23.63
C GLY A 128 -0.34 3.41 22.16
N ARG A 129 -1.30 3.43 21.22
CA ARG A 129 -1.11 3.66 19.78
C ARG A 129 -1.21 5.16 19.43
N GLY A 130 -0.63 6.02 20.28
CA GLY A 130 -0.69 7.48 20.12
C GLY A 130 0.23 8.02 19.02
N ASP A 131 1.33 7.31 18.77
CA ASP A 131 2.24 7.47 17.65
C ASP A 131 1.55 7.32 16.29
N GLU A 132 0.61 6.38 16.16
CA GLU A 132 -0.18 6.24 14.94
C GLU A 132 -1.10 7.43 14.69
N VAL A 133 -1.67 8.03 15.73
CA VAL A 133 -2.50 9.23 15.55
C VAL A 133 -1.65 10.40 15.04
N LEU A 134 -0.41 10.49 15.51
CA LEU A 134 0.57 11.47 15.05
C LEU A 134 0.98 11.24 13.59
N ASP A 135 1.30 10.00 13.24
CA ASP A 135 1.70 9.62 11.89
C ASP A 135 0.57 9.91 10.87
N LEU A 136 -0.68 9.61 11.23
CA LEU A 136 -1.85 9.90 10.41
C LEU A 136 -2.05 11.40 10.22
N ALA A 137 -1.80 12.22 11.25
CA ALA A 137 -1.90 13.67 11.13
C ALA A 137 -0.79 14.24 10.24
N LEU A 138 0.45 13.80 10.42
CA LEU A 138 1.61 14.28 9.66
C LEU A 138 1.56 13.88 8.19
N THR A 139 1.08 12.66 7.90
CA THR A 139 0.97 12.13 6.53
C THR A 139 -0.08 12.87 5.69
N ASN A 140 -1.09 13.47 6.32
CA ASN A 140 -2.27 14.05 5.64
C ASN A 140 -2.41 15.58 5.83
N LEU A 141 -1.37 16.27 6.30
CA LEU A 141 -1.27 17.74 6.42
C LEU A 141 -0.53 18.34 5.21
#